data_AF-A0A1C5XYR2-F1
#
_entry.id   AF-A0A1C5XYR2-F1
#
_cell.length_a   1.000
_cell.length_b   1.000
_cell.length_c   1.000
_cell.angle_alpha   90.00
_cell.angle_beta   90.00
_cell.angle_gamma   90.00
#
_symmetry.space_group_name_H-M   'P 1'
#
loop_
_entity.id
_entity.type
_entity.pdbx_description
1 polymer ?
#
loop_
_entity_poly.entity_id
_entity_poly.type
_entity_poly.pdbx_seq_one_letter_code
_entity_poly.pdbx_strand_id
1 'polypeptide(L)'
;MTKEDFIEKFPDVKVQQFETAVVFSYREVQETVDAACTSLGMGLIYVERQGRKITCFTSSKMKAALDKMVKGAKLTDPNTNEEGTVTSDKPFLMGGEYCVNVDFPSDSGAYSCEYFIE
;
A
#
# COMPACT_ATOMS: atom_id res chain seq x y z
N MET A 1 -1.92 8.55 12.14
CA MET A 1 -0.63 7.83 12.25
C MET A 1 0.51 8.84 12.15
N THR A 2 1.69 8.52 12.69
CA THR A 2 2.89 9.37 12.59
C THR A 2 4.00 8.67 11.82
N LYS A 3 5.11 9.38 11.56
CA LYS A 3 6.25 8.82 10.81
C LYS A 3 6.92 7.69 11.61
N GLU A 4 6.95 7.84 12.92
CA GLU A 4 7.56 6.95 13.89
C GLU A 4 6.88 5.57 13.90
N ASP A 5 5.59 5.51 13.61
CA ASP A 5 4.84 4.25 13.48
C ASP A 5 5.42 3.34 12.37
N PHE A 6 6.13 3.91 11.39
CA PHE A 6 6.63 3.18 10.22
C PHE A 6 8.16 3.09 10.14
N ILE A 7 8.90 3.84 10.97
CA ILE A 7 10.35 4.04 10.76
C ILE A 7 11.18 2.75 10.95
N GLU A 8 10.72 1.85 11.81
CA GLU A 8 11.42 0.58 12.07
C GLU A 8 11.41 -0.31 10.83
N LYS A 9 10.24 -0.47 10.20
CA LYS A 9 10.05 -1.30 9.01
C LYS A 9 10.42 -0.60 7.72
N PHE A 10 10.21 0.71 7.65
CA PHE A 10 10.53 1.58 6.52
C PHE A 10 11.40 2.76 6.98
N PRO A 11 12.72 2.55 7.18
CA PRO A 11 13.63 3.62 7.58
C PRO A 11 13.67 4.80 6.59
N ASP A 12 13.28 4.55 5.34
CA ASP A 12 13.20 5.52 4.26
C ASP A 12 11.81 6.19 4.14
N VAL A 13 10.93 6.02 5.13
CA VAL A 13 9.58 6.59 5.11
C VAL A 13 9.62 8.11 4.92
N LYS A 14 8.77 8.58 4.01
CA LYS A 14 8.54 10.00 3.74
C LYS A 14 7.06 10.30 3.96
N VAL A 15 6.78 11.50 4.49
CA VAL A 15 5.42 11.98 4.69
C VAL A 15 5.14 13.08 3.68
N GLN A 16 4.04 12.99 2.96
CA GLN A 16 3.53 14.04 2.09
C GLN A 16 2.14 14.44 2.56
N GLN A 17 1.90 15.74 2.63
CA GLN A 17 0.60 16.28 2.99
C GLN A 17 0.15 17.23 1.90
N PHE A 18 -1.12 17.12 1.51
CA PHE A 18 -1.74 18.07 0.62
C PHE A 18 -3.17 18.35 1.07
N GLU A 19 -3.62 19.57 0.81
CA GLU A 19 -4.96 20.03 1.11
C GLU A 19 -5.72 20.26 -0.20
N THR A 20 -6.87 19.61 -0.33
CA THR A 20 -7.73 19.67 -1.51
C THR A 20 -8.71 20.83 -1.40
N ALA A 21 -9.21 21.32 -2.55
CA ALA A 21 -10.21 22.39 -2.57
C ALA A 21 -11.56 21.92 -1.98
N VAL A 22 -11.91 20.64 -2.18
CA VAL A 22 -13.13 19.99 -1.69
C VAL A 22 -12.80 18.64 -1.08
N VAL A 23 -13.71 18.07 -0.28
CA VAL A 23 -13.53 16.72 0.25
C VAL A 23 -13.64 15.72 -0.91
N PHE A 24 -12.57 14.95 -1.12
CA PHE A 24 -12.53 13.93 -2.18
C PHE A 24 -13.31 12.69 -1.78
N SER A 25 -13.96 12.08 -2.77
CA SER A 25 -14.48 10.72 -2.69
C SER A 25 -13.35 9.70 -2.52
N TYR A 26 -13.72 8.46 -2.20
CA TYR A 26 -12.74 7.38 -2.08
C TYR A 26 -11.91 7.18 -3.35
N ARG A 27 -12.59 7.23 -4.50
CA ARG A 27 -11.97 7.06 -5.81
C ARG A 27 -11.00 8.19 -6.14
N GLU A 28 -11.40 9.45 -5.90
CA GLU A 28 -10.54 10.61 -6.13
C GLU A 28 -9.29 10.58 -5.25
N VAL A 29 -9.40 10.11 -4.00
CA VAL A 29 -8.24 9.89 -3.13
C VAL A 29 -7.32 8.85 -3.76
N GLN A 30 -7.84 7.69 -4.16
CA GLN A 30 -7.03 6.64 -4.76
C GLN A 30 -6.30 7.14 -6.02
N GLU A 31 -7.01 7.79 -6.94
CA GLU A 31 -6.41 8.36 -8.16
C GLU A 31 -5.32 9.40 -7.83
N THR A 32 -5.53 10.24 -6.82
CA THR A 32 -4.55 11.24 -6.38
C THR A 32 -3.33 10.60 -5.74
N VAL A 33 -3.54 9.58 -4.90
CA VAL A 33 -2.46 8.85 -4.23
C VAL A 33 -1.64 8.06 -5.25
N ASP A 34 -2.29 7.37 -6.19
CA ASP A 34 -1.64 6.65 -7.29
C ASP A 34 -0.77 7.61 -8.12
N ALA A 35 -1.30 8.79 -8.47
CA ALA A 35 -0.57 9.82 -9.21
C ALA A 35 0.63 10.37 -8.43
N ALA A 36 0.46 10.66 -7.13
CA ALA A 36 1.53 11.14 -6.27
C ALA A 36 2.65 10.10 -6.12
N CYS A 37 2.30 8.84 -5.86
CA CYS A 37 3.25 7.74 -5.74
C CYS A 37 4.04 7.55 -7.05
N THR A 38 3.34 7.58 -8.19
CA THR A 38 3.96 7.50 -9.52
C THR A 38 4.93 8.66 -9.76
N SER A 39 4.51 9.89 -9.51
CA SER A 39 5.34 11.08 -9.72
C SER A 39 6.58 11.13 -8.83
N LEU A 40 6.49 10.57 -7.62
CA LEU A 40 7.60 10.53 -6.67
C LEU A 40 8.50 9.30 -6.86
N GLY A 41 8.07 8.30 -7.63
CA GLY A 41 8.74 7.01 -7.72
C GLY A 41 8.72 6.24 -6.39
N MET A 42 7.67 6.39 -5.59
CA MET A 42 7.55 5.82 -4.24
C MET A 42 6.30 4.93 -4.15
N GLY A 43 6.28 4.01 -3.18
CA GLY A 43 5.13 3.16 -2.87
C GLY A 43 4.41 3.68 -1.64
N LEU A 44 3.08 3.63 -1.65
CA LEU A 44 2.27 4.00 -0.48
C LEU A 44 2.38 2.91 0.60
N ILE A 45 2.73 3.32 1.81
CA ILE A 45 2.59 2.51 3.03
C ILE A 45 1.16 2.69 3.55
N TYR A 46 0.76 3.94 3.81
CA TYR A 46 -0.55 4.29 4.34
C TYR A 46 -1.02 5.66 3.86
N VAL A 47 -2.32 5.84 3.69
CA VAL A 47 -2.96 7.14 3.48
C VAL A 47 -4.00 7.41 4.55
N GLU A 48 -3.85 8.55 5.22
CA GLU A 48 -4.82 9.10 6.16
C GLU A 48 -5.62 10.23 5.50
N ARG A 49 -6.91 10.30 5.82
CA ARG A 49 -7.80 11.36 5.34
C ARG A 49 -8.49 12.05 6.49
N GLN A 50 -8.46 13.37 6.49
CA GLN A 50 -9.19 14.20 7.45
C GLN A 50 -9.85 15.37 6.71
N GLY A 51 -11.09 15.16 6.27
CA GLY A 51 -11.82 16.13 5.46
C GLY A 51 -11.09 16.42 4.14
N ARG A 52 -10.57 17.65 3.99
CA ARG A 52 -9.82 18.09 2.81
C ARG A 52 -8.32 17.79 2.89
N LYS A 53 -7.83 17.26 4.01
CA LYS A 53 -6.42 16.93 4.20
C LYS A 53 -6.17 15.48 3.89
N ILE A 54 -5.16 15.22 3.07
CA ILE A 54 -4.68 13.89 2.74
C ILE A 54 -3.20 13.81 3.15
N THR A 55 -2.87 12.81 3.94
CA THR A 55 -1.51 12.53 4.40
C THR A 55 -1.10 11.17 3.87
N CYS A 56 -0.07 11.13 3.02
CA CYS A 56 0.52 9.90 2.49
C CYS A 56 1.83 9.60 3.20
N PHE A 57 1.99 8.35 3.62
CA PHE A 57 3.24 7.77 4.10
C PHE A 57 3.77 6.89 2.98
N THR A 58 4.97 7.18 2.48
CA THR A 58 5.53 6.52 1.30
C THR A 58 6.94 6.02 1.54
N SER A 59 7.36 4.98 0.82
CA SER A 59 8.70 4.39 0.88
C SER A 59 9.14 3.84 -0.48
N SER A 60 10.43 3.94 -0.76
CA SER A 60 11.08 3.30 -1.92
C SER A 60 11.22 1.79 -1.72
N LYS A 61 11.41 1.33 -0.48
CA LYS A 61 11.33 -0.10 -0.11
C LYS A 61 9.93 -0.66 -0.40
N MET A 62 8.88 0.08 -0.02
CA MET A 62 7.50 -0.27 -0.37
C MET A 62 7.30 -0.32 -1.90
N LYS A 63 7.81 0.66 -2.64
CA LYS A 63 7.74 0.66 -4.11
C LYS A 63 8.30 -0.62 -4.73
N ALA A 64 9.51 -1.01 -4.30
CA ALA A 64 10.20 -2.17 -4.83
C ALA A 64 9.46 -3.49 -4.53
N ALA A 65 8.72 -3.55 -3.42
CA ALA A 65 7.85 -4.68 -3.09
C ALA A 65 6.60 -4.70 -3.97
N LEU A 66 5.89 -3.57 -4.09
CA LEU A 66 4.68 -3.45 -4.92
C LEU A 66 4.94 -3.81 -6.39
N ASP A 67 6.11 -3.47 -6.93
CA ASP A 67 6.51 -3.81 -8.30
C ASP A 67 6.61 -5.33 -8.55
N LYS A 68 6.74 -6.13 -7.49
CA LYS A 68 6.78 -7.60 -7.55
C LYS A 68 5.42 -8.23 -7.24
N MET A 69 4.49 -7.50 -6.63
CA MET A 69 3.16 -7.97 -6.21
C MET A 69 2.13 -7.80 -7.32
N VAL A 70 2.41 -8.41 -8.46
CA VAL A 70 1.53 -8.44 -9.63
C VAL A 70 0.90 -9.81 -9.79
N LYS A 71 -0.17 -9.90 -10.58
CA LYS A 71 -0.87 -11.17 -10.83
C LYS A 71 0.08 -12.30 -11.24
N GLY A 72 -0.09 -13.46 -10.61
CA GLY A 72 0.74 -14.64 -10.79
C GLY A 72 2.02 -14.65 -9.95
N ALA A 73 2.37 -13.55 -9.27
CA ALA A 73 3.47 -13.54 -8.33
C ALA A 73 3.20 -14.47 -7.14
N LYS A 74 4.27 -15.09 -6.64
CA LYS A 74 4.26 -15.92 -5.46
C LYS A 74 4.64 -15.10 -4.24
N LEU A 75 3.84 -15.20 -3.19
CA LEU A 75 4.09 -14.57 -1.90
C LEU A 75 4.06 -15.64 -0.82
N THR A 76 4.92 -15.52 0.18
CA THR A 76 4.92 -16.40 1.34
C THR A 76 4.20 -15.70 2.47
N ASP A 77 3.24 -16.37 3.10
CA ASP A 77 2.60 -15.90 4.32
C ASP A 77 3.61 -15.95 5.48
N PRO A 78 3.97 -14.82 6.13
CA PRO A 78 4.93 -14.80 7.22
C PRO A 78 4.51 -15.56 8.49
N ASN A 79 3.22 -15.79 8.70
CA ASN A 79 2.71 -16.50 9.87
C ASN A 79 2.65 -18.02 9.65
N THR A 80 2.22 -18.46 8.46
CA THR A 80 2.00 -19.89 8.16
C THR A 80 3.11 -20.52 7.33
N ASN A 81 3.94 -19.71 6.66
CA ASN A 81 4.92 -20.12 5.64
C ASN A 81 4.30 -20.76 4.39
N GLU A 82 3.00 -20.60 4.17
CA GLU A 82 2.37 -21.06 2.95
C GLU A 82 2.70 -20.16 1.76
N GLU A 83 2.86 -20.75 0.57
CA GLU A 83 3.02 -20.01 -0.67
C GLU A 83 1.65 -19.76 -1.31
N GLY A 84 1.30 -18.49 -1.48
CA GLY A 84 0.09 -18.05 -2.15
C GLY A 84 0.39 -17.40 -3.50
N THR A 85 -0.64 -17.30 -4.34
CA THR A 85 -0.54 -16.68 -5.66
C THR A 85 -1.36 -15.41 -5.72
N VAL A 86 -0.76 -14.30 -6.15
CA VAL A 86 -1.47 -13.03 -6.36
C VAL A 86 -2.46 -13.18 -7.51
N THR A 87 -3.73 -12.85 -7.27
CA THR A 87 -4.81 -12.96 -8.26
C THR A 87 -5.27 -11.60 -8.80
N SER A 88 -5.06 -10.52 -8.05
CA SER A 88 -5.34 -9.15 -8.49
C SER A 88 -4.34 -8.66 -9.53
N ASP A 89 -4.81 -7.95 -10.56
CA ASP A 89 -3.94 -7.43 -11.63
C ASP A 89 -2.91 -6.39 -11.10
N LYS A 90 -3.32 -5.59 -10.11
CA LYS A 90 -2.47 -4.58 -9.44
C LYS A 90 -2.91 -4.38 -7.99
N PRO A 91 -2.04 -3.83 -7.12
CA PRO A 91 -2.43 -3.38 -5.79
C PRO A 91 -3.57 -2.35 -5.86
N PHE A 92 -4.49 -2.42 -4.91
CA PHE A 92 -5.63 -1.51 -4.79
C PHE A 92 -5.75 -0.95 -3.38
N LEU A 93 -6.26 0.28 -3.27
CA LEU A 93 -6.41 0.91 -1.96
C LEU A 93 -7.56 0.26 -1.20
N MET A 94 -7.33 -0.16 0.04
CA MET A 94 -8.33 -0.65 0.98
C MET A 94 -7.92 -0.27 2.40
N GLY A 95 -8.83 0.36 3.16
CA GLY A 95 -8.55 0.72 4.55
C GLY A 95 -7.43 1.75 4.76
N GLY A 96 -6.94 2.40 3.70
CA GLY A 96 -5.79 3.31 3.75
C GLY A 96 -4.47 2.67 3.32
N GLU A 97 -4.44 1.37 3.06
CA GLU A 97 -3.25 0.64 2.62
C GLU A 97 -3.44 0.12 1.20
N TYR A 98 -2.34 -0.20 0.52
CA TYR A 98 -2.44 -1.02 -0.68
C TYR A 98 -2.57 -2.48 -0.31
N CYS A 99 -3.55 -3.15 -0.91
CA CYS A 99 -3.78 -4.57 -0.76
C CYS A 99 -3.69 -5.28 -2.12
N VAL A 100 -3.40 -6.57 -2.07
CA VAL A 100 -3.51 -7.50 -3.20
C VAL A 100 -4.38 -8.67 -2.80
N ASN A 101 -5.10 -9.23 -3.77
CA ASN A 101 -5.78 -10.50 -3.55
C ASN A 101 -4.78 -11.63 -3.70
N VAL A 102 -4.70 -12.52 -2.71
CA VAL A 102 -3.81 -13.67 -2.71
C VAL A 102 -4.63 -14.92 -2.43
N ASP A 103 -4.32 -15.99 -3.15
CA ASP A 103 -4.89 -17.31 -2.99
C ASP A 103 -3.84 -18.22 -2.33
N PHE A 104 -3.94 -18.43 -1.02
CA PHE A 104 -3.15 -19.42 -0.29
C PHE A 104 -3.90 -20.76 -0.24
N PRO A 105 -3.19 -21.88 0.02
CA PRO A 105 -3.83 -23.18 0.19
C PRO A 105 -4.88 -23.21 1.32
N SER A 106 -4.67 -22.46 2.40
CA SER A 106 -5.55 -22.46 3.57
C SER A 106 -6.56 -21.30 3.62
N ASP A 107 -6.29 -20.18 2.92
CA ASP A 107 -7.12 -18.98 2.95
C ASP A 107 -6.96 -18.15 1.67
N SER A 108 -8.00 -17.42 1.27
CA SER A 108 -7.97 -16.59 0.06
C SER A 108 -8.67 -15.27 0.34
N GLY A 109 -8.00 -14.16 0.06
CA GLY A 109 -8.53 -12.85 0.41
C GLY A 109 -7.66 -11.68 0.01
N ALA A 110 -8.07 -10.50 0.46
CA ALA A 110 -7.28 -9.28 0.33
C ALA A 110 -6.31 -9.16 1.51
N TYR A 111 -5.02 -9.08 1.20
CA TYR A 111 -3.96 -8.91 2.18
C TYR A 111 -3.26 -7.56 1.96
N SER A 112 -2.88 -6.90 3.05
CA SER A 112 -2.05 -5.71 2.99
C SER A 112 -0.72 -6.04 2.31
N CYS A 113 -0.27 -5.20 1.38
CA CYS A 113 1.04 -5.38 0.75
C CYS A 113 2.16 -5.25 1.77
N GLU A 114 1.95 -4.43 2.81
CA GLU A 114 2.90 -4.25 3.90
C GLU A 114 3.16 -5.55 4.66
N TYR A 115 2.14 -6.41 4.76
CA TYR A 115 2.24 -7.70 5.46
C TYR A 115 3.36 -8.59 4.90
N PHE A 116 3.62 -8.52 3.59
CA PHE A 116 4.60 -9.35 2.89
C PHE A 116 6.00 -8.72 2.81
N ILE A 117 6.25 -7.64 3.56
CA ILE A 117 7.52 -6.93 3.54
C ILE A 117 8.22 -7.16 4.88
N GLU A 118 9.47 -7.64 4.83
CA GLU A 118 10.42 -7.67 5.95
C GLU A 118 11.14 -6.33 6.05
#